data_AF-W8L631-F1
#
_entry.id   AF-W8L631-F1
#
_cell.length_a   1.000
_cell.length_b   1.000
_cell.length_c   1.000
_cell.angle_alpha   90.00
_cell.angle_beta   90.00
_cell.angle_gamma   90.00
#
_symmetry.space_group_name_H-M   'P 1'
#
loop_
_entity.id
_entity.type
_entity.pdbx_description
1 polymer ?
#
loop_
_entity_poly.entity_id
_entity_poly.type
_entity_poly.pdbx_seq_one_letter_code
_entity_poly.pdbx_strand_id
1 'polypeptide(L)'
;MSIQETAILEPGVAWLLIALFTALYVGLGWYFGRKDKELDQFVLAGRKVGLAVGTATAMATWVTSNTTMMAPQLAYQMGIWGMVGYSLGAVGLLLFAPLAKRIRTLMPHGYTSGDFVRLRYGNVAWRVFLGISIFYSFGWLVSLGMAGGVLTHALSGIPYWQGMTVILAACVAYTLIGGFRAVIGTDFIQSILILIGLVVLAWMVIGRIGFDEIHFSLELERPELLTLMMPAAIMFLFNNLLFGMGEIFHSNVWWTRAYSFREGVGLWAYLLAGLFWAPIPIVAGFIALAGPALGTNIPAADMVGPIISAELLGLAGAIIVLIMVFAALASSLDSLLAATAMLVVRDIYYRHLRPQASADHLRTATKVTILLLGVVTWLLCLPRITTLAELLHFTGAFVASTIWPIAAGLYWRRTNRWGATLAMVAGSAAGITAYFQIGFYVGALVGAAVSMVIVLLTTWLRPQEFDWEQLKEPPPKH
;
A
#
# COMPACT_ATOMS: atom_id res chain seq x y z
N MET A 1 5.07 42.43 -5.50
CA MET A 1 5.40 41.74 -6.76
C MET A 1 4.87 40.31 -6.60
N SER A 2 3.66 40.03 -7.09
CA SER A 2 3.01 38.73 -6.93
C SER A 2 3.68 37.74 -7.88
N ILE A 3 4.39 36.75 -7.33
CA ILE A 3 4.84 35.60 -8.12
C ILE A 3 3.57 34.83 -8.45
N GLN A 4 3.10 35.01 -9.67
CA GLN A 4 2.04 34.19 -10.24
C GLN A 4 2.68 32.82 -10.48
N GLU A 5 2.53 31.90 -9.54
CA GLU A 5 2.79 30.47 -9.77
C GLU A 5 1.87 30.04 -10.91
N THR A 6 2.37 30.07 -12.14
CA THR A 6 1.62 29.59 -13.29
C THR A 6 1.51 28.09 -13.17
N ALA A 7 0.35 27.62 -12.69
CA ALA A 7 -0.01 26.21 -12.73
C ALA A 7 0.26 25.65 -14.13
N ILE A 8 0.97 24.52 -14.21
CA ILE A 8 1.38 23.91 -15.48
C ILE A 8 0.17 23.35 -16.24
N LEU A 9 -0.83 22.87 -15.50
CA LEU A 9 -2.14 22.50 -16.01
C LEU A 9 -3.13 23.63 -15.71
N GLU A 10 -3.82 24.10 -16.75
CA GLU A 10 -4.93 25.03 -16.55
C GLU A 10 -6.02 24.36 -15.69
N PRO A 11 -6.58 25.02 -14.65
CA PRO A 11 -7.53 24.41 -13.73
C PRO A 11 -8.73 23.75 -14.43
N GLY A 12 -9.21 24.32 -15.54
CA GLY A 12 -10.29 23.76 -16.34
C GLY A 12 -9.93 22.42 -16.98
N VAL A 13 -8.71 22.30 -17.51
CA VAL A 13 -8.19 21.04 -18.07
C VAL A 13 -8.02 20.00 -16.97
N ALA A 14 -7.50 20.39 -15.80
CA ALA A 14 -7.39 19.49 -14.66
C ALA A 14 -8.76 18.96 -14.20
N TRP A 15 -9.77 19.83 -14.07
CA TRP A 15 -11.14 19.41 -13.74
C TRP A 15 -11.74 18.48 -14.78
N LEU A 16 -11.52 18.75 -16.08
CA LEU A 16 -11.96 17.88 -17.15
C LEU A 16 -11.33 16.49 -17.05
N LEU A 17 -10.02 16.41 -16.81
CA LEU A 17 -9.30 15.14 -16.64
C LEU A 17 -9.81 14.36 -15.43
N ILE A 18 -10.03 15.04 -14.30
CA ILE A 18 -10.60 14.43 -13.09
C ILE A 18 -12.01 13.91 -13.35
N ALA A 19 -12.84 14.67 -14.08
CA ALA A 19 -14.20 14.26 -14.42
C ALA A 19 -14.21 13.04 -15.37
N LEU A 20 -13.35 13.05 -16.41
CA LEU A 20 -13.20 11.93 -17.34
C LEU A 20 -12.68 10.67 -16.64
N PHE A 21 -11.68 10.84 -15.78
CA PHE A 21 -11.16 9.76 -14.93
C PHE A 21 -12.27 9.19 -14.06
N THR A 22 -12.98 10.03 -13.31
CA THR A 22 -14.08 9.62 -12.43
C THR A 22 -15.18 8.88 -13.21
N ALA A 23 -15.61 9.42 -14.35
CA ALA A 23 -16.63 8.82 -15.19
C ALA A 23 -16.19 7.45 -15.73
N LEU A 24 -14.95 7.33 -16.20
CA LEU A 24 -14.37 6.07 -16.67
C LEU A 24 -14.40 5.01 -15.57
N TYR A 25 -13.87 5.31 -14.38
CA TYR A 25 -13.76 4.31 -13.31
C TYR A 25 -15.11 3.97 -12.65
N VAL A 26 -16.02 4.94 -12.50
CA VAL A 26 -17.39 4.66 -12.09
C VAL A 26 -18.09 3.77 -13.13
N GLY A 27 -17.88 4.04 -14.43
CA GLY A 27 -18.40 3.21 -15.53
C GLY A 27 -17.83 1.78 -15.54
N LEU A 28 -16.53 1.63 -15.35
CA LEU A 28 -15.87 0.33 -15.23
C LEU A 28 -16.36 -0.43 -13.98
N GLY A 29 -16.49 0.27 -12.85
CA GLY A 29 -17.03 -0.26 -11.61
C GLY A 29 -18.44 -0.84 -11.80
N TRP A 30 -19.32 -0.08 -12.44
CA TRP A 30 -20.67 -0.54 -12.79
C TRP A 30 -20.64 -1.73 -13.77
N TYR A 31 -19.79 -1.67 -14.81
CA TYR A 31 -19.69 -2.71 -15.84
C TYR A 31 -19.24 -4.06 -15.27
N PHE A 32 -18.26 -4.05 -14.36
CA PHE A 32 -17.77 -5.26 -13.71
C PHE A 32 -18.69 -5.74 -12.57
N GLY A 33 -19.28 -4.82 -11.80
CA GLY A 33 -20.13 -5.14 -10.65
C GLY A 33 -21.50 -5.72 -10.99
N ARG A 34 -22.01 -5.53 -12.21
CA ARG A 34 -23.36 -5.99 -12.62
C ARG A 34 -23.52 -7.52 -12.72
N LYS A 35 -22.44 -8.30 -12.65
CA LYS A 35 -22.48 -9.76 -12.81
C LYS A 35 -22.49 -10.56 -11.49
N ASP A 36 -22.33 -9.91 -10.34
CA ASP A 36 -22.09 -10.61 -9.08
C ASP A 36 -23.34 -10.70 -8.18
N LYS A 37 -23.91 -11.90 -8.06
CA LYS A 37 -25.03 -12.22 -7.15
C LYS A 37 -24.63 -13.01 -5.89
N GLU A 38 -23.44 -13.64 -5.86
CA GLU A 38 -22.99 -14.49 -4.73
C GLU A 38 -21.81 -13.88 -3.95
N LEU A 39 -21.79 -14.09 -2.63
CA LEU A 39 -20.81 -13.50 -1.71
C LEU A 39 -19.37 -13.97 -1.97
N ASP A 40 -19.15 -15.24 -2.31
CA ASP A 40 -17.81 -15.79 -2.59
C ASP A 40 -17.24 -15.26 -3.92
N GLN A 41 -18.13 -14.96 -4.89
CA GLN A 41 -17.77 -14.27 -6.12
C GLN A 41 -17.45 -12.79 -5.84
N PHE A 42 -18.25 -12.16 -4.98
CA PHE A 42 -18.08 -10.75 -4.59
C PHE A 42 -16.82 -10.49 -3.77
N VAL A 43 -16.34 -11.48 -3.00
CA VAL A 43 -15.23 -11.29 -2.04
C VAL A 43 -13.93 -11.93 -2.49
N LEU A 44 -13.96 -13.06 -3.19
CA LEU A 44 -12.76 -13.85 -3.53
C LEU A 44 -12.65 -14.20 -5.02
N ALA A 45 -13.47 -13.58 -5.88
CA ALA A 45 -13.54 -13.90 -7.30
C ALA A 45 -13.70 -15.41 -7.59
N GLY A 46 -14.35 -16.15 -6.68
CA GLY A 46 -14.56 -17.59 -6.78
C GLY A 46 -13.30 -18.47 -6.67
N ARG A 47 -12.18 -17.95 -6.15
CA ARG A 47 -10.93 -18.70 -5.87
C ARG A 47 -10.29 -19.38 -7.09
N LYS A 48 -10.51 -18.84 -8.29
CA LYS A 48 -10.11 -19.44 -9.59
C LYS A 48 -9.07 -18.62 -10.36
N VAL A 49 -8.44 -17.62 -9.73
CA VAL A 49 -7.49 -16.74 -10.42
C VAL A 49 -6.23 -17.52 -10.82
N GLY A 50 -5.89 -17.49 -12.12
CA GLY A 50 -4.72 -18.14 -12.70
C GLY A 50 -3.44 -17.31 -12.57
N LEU A 51 -2.29 -17.88 -12.98
CA LEU A 51 -0.97 -17.29 -12.74
C LEU A 51 -0.79 -15.90 -13.36
N ALA A 52 -1.10 -15.72 -14.64
CA ALA A 52 -0.89 -14.44 -15.32
C ALA A 52 -1.68 -13.29 -14.64
N VAL A 53 -2.98 -13.51 -14.41
CA VAL A 53 -3.85 -12.52 -13.74
C VAL A 53 -3.44 -12.35 -12.27
N GLY A 54 -3.05 -13.43 -11.59
CA GLY A 54 -2.59 -13.42 -10.20
C GLY A 54 -1.31 -12.62 -9.99
N THR A 55 -0.31 -12.81 -10.86
CA THR A 55 0.91 -12.01 -10.88
C THR A 55 0.59 -10.56 -11.15
N ALA A 56 -0.22 -10.28 -12.17
CA ALA A 56 -0.53 -8.92 -12.57
C ALA A 56 -1.29 -8.16 -11.46
N THR A 57 -2.30 -8.77 -10.82
CA THR A 57 -3.02 -8.13 -9.71
C THR A 57 -2.13 -7.97 -8.47
N ALA A 58 -1.29 -8.95 -8.14
CA ALA A 58 -0.39 -8.84 -6.98
C ALA A 58 0.65 -7.72 -7.19
N MET A 59 1.23 -7.63 -8.39
CA MET A 59 2.13 -6.54 -8.75
C MET A 59 1.39 -5.20 -8.73
N ALA A 60 0.23 -5.13 -9.39
CA ALA A 60 -0.62 -3.94 -9.49
C ALA A 60 -0.92 -3.31 -8.12
N THR A 61 -1.31 -4.15 -7.18
CA THR A 61 -1.62 -3.77 -5.79
C THR A 61 -0.46 -3.04 -5.11
N TRP A 62 0.77 -3.37 -5.51
CA TRP A 62 1.97 -2.75 -4.94
C TRP A 62 2.41 -1.48 -5.68
N VAL A 63 1.92 -1.26 -6.90
CA VAL A 63 2.13 -0.01 -7.65
C VAL A 63 1.17 1.04 -7.11
N THR A 64 1.52 1.61 -5.96
CA THR A 64 0.69 2.58 -5.25
C THR A 64 1.07 4.01 -5.59
N SER A 65 0.26 4.98 -5.15
CA SER A 65 0.63 6.39 -5.26
C SER A 65 1.91 6.72 -4.49
N ASN A 66 2.22 5.98 -3.42
CA ASN A 66 3.49 6.12 -2.71
C ASN A 66 4.65 5.70 -3.63
N THR A 67 4.47 4.66 -4.44
CA THR A 67 5.50 4.24 -5.40
C THR A 67 5.75 5.32 -6.45
N THR A 68 4.72 6.06 -6.87
CA THR A 68 4.84 7.11 -7.90
C THR A 68 5.16 8.50 -7.35
N MET A 69 4.97 8.77 -6.05
CA MET A 69 5.25 10.07 -5.42
C MET A 69 6.35 10.01 -4.35
N MET A 70 6.28 9.03 -3.44
CA MET A 70 7.25 8.86 -2.36
C MET A 70 8.59 8.29 -2.86
N ALA A 71 8.62 7.37 -3.83
CA ALA A 71 9.91 6.89 -4.36
C ALA A 71 10.74 8.01 -5.03
N PRO A 72 10.16 8.89 -5.88
CA PRO A 72 10.80 10.14 -6.32
C PRO A 72 11.25 11.03 -5.17
N GLN A 73 10.40 11.26 -4.16
CA GLN A 73 10.73 12.06 -2.98
C GLN A 73 11.97 11.52 -2.25
N LEU A 74 12.02 10.21 -2.01
CA LEU A 74 13.13 9.56 -1.32
C LEU A 74 14.40 9.59 -2.14
N ALA A 75 14.32 9.46 -3.46
CA ALA A 75 15.47 9.63 -4.35
C ALA A 75 16.01 11.06 -4.31
N TYR A 76 15.13 12.07 -4.28
CA TYR A 76 15.53 13.47 -4.15
C TYR A 76 16.19 13.80 -2.80
N GLN A 77 15.83 13.06 -1.74
CA GLN A 77 16.35 13.25 -0.38
C GLN A 77 17.59 12.41 -0.07
N MET A 78 17.67 11.18 -0.57
CA MET A 78 18.69 10.17 -0.21
C MET A 78 19.35 9.50 -1.42
N GLY A 79 19.07 9.97 -2.63
CA GLY A 79 19.75 9.53 -3.83
C GLY A 79 19.54 8.07 -4.16
N ILE A 80 20.64 7.39 -4.50
CA ILE A 80 20.64 5.95 -4.84
C ILE A 80 20.00 5.11 -3.73
N TRP A 81 20.28 5.44 -2.47
CA TRP A 81 19.73 4.70 -1.33
C TRP A 81 18.24 4.91 -1.13
N GLY A 82 17.69 6.07 -1.51
CA GLY A 82 16.25 6.30 -1.53
C GLY A 82 15.54 5.36 -2.51
N MET A 83 16.09 5.23 -3.72
CA MET A 83 15.56 4.36 -4.78
C MET A 83 15.65 2.88 -4.40
N VAL A 84 16.84 2.44 -4.00
CA VAL A 84 17.11 1.03 -3.65
C VAL A 84 16.34 0.66 -2.37
N GLY A 85 16.32 1.55 -1.37
CA GLY A 85 15.60 1.33 -0.11
C GLY A 85 14.11 1.15 -0.31
N TYR A 86 13.46 1.96 -1.15
CA TYR A 86 12.05 1.75 -1.47
C TYR A 86 11.84 0.47 -2.30
N SER A 87 12.73 0.19 -3.27
CA SER A 87 12.66 -1.03 -4.10
C SER A 87 12.77 -2.32 -3.28
N LEU A 88 13.46 -2.30 -2.12
CA LEU A 88 13.48 -3.46 -1.22
C LEU A 88 12.12 -3.87 -0.64
N GLY A 89 11.09 -3.02 -0.75
CA GLY A 89 9.70 -3.45 -0.53
C GLY A 89 9.32 -4.68 -1.38
N ALA A 90 9.97 -4.90 -2.52
CA ALA A 90 9.81 -6.09 -3.35
C ALA A 90 10.12 -7.40 -2.60
N VAL A 91 11.10 -7.36 -1.69
CA VAL A 91 11.49 -8.51 -0.89
C VAL A 91 10.34 -8.96 0.01
N GLY A 92 9.49 -8.03 0.47
CA GLY A 92 8.27 -8.39 1.19
C GLY A 92 7.34 -9.27 0.35
N LEU A 93 7.16 -8.98 -0.95
CA LEU A 93 6.36 -9.82 -1.86
C LEU A 93 7.03 -11.19 -2.09
N LEU A 94 8.34 -11.18 -2.31
CA LEU A 94 9.13 -12.40 -2.52
C LEU A 94 9.03 -13.33 -1.30
N LEU A 95 9.14 -12.77 -0.09
CA LEU A 95 9.03 -13.53 1.16
C LEU A 95 7.58 -13.87 1.53
N PHE A 96 6.59 -13.11 1.05
CA PHE A 96 5.19 -13.46 1.23
C PHE A 96 4.76 -14.63 0.35
N ALA A 97 5.45 -14.88 -0.78
CA ALA A 97 5.13 -15.98 -1.67
C ALA A 97 5.07 -17.39 -1.00
N PRO A 98 6.08 -17.84 -0.21
CA PRO A 98 5.97 -19.09 0.53
C PRO A 98 4.87 -19.05 1.60
N LEU A 99 4.64 -17.88 2.24
CA LEU A 99 3.58 -17.69 3.22
C LEU A 99 2.21 -17.84 2.56
N ALA A 100 1.98 -17.24 1.40
CA ALA A 100 0.72 -17.33 0.66
C ALA A 100 0.39 -18.79 0.28
N LYS A 101 1.38 -19.57 -0.17
CA LYS A 101 1.22 -21.02 -0.38
C LYS A 101 0.80 -21.71 0.92
N ARG A 102 1.49 -21.41 2.03
CA ARG A 102 1.24 -22.02 3.34
C ARG A 102 -0.15 -21.66 3.88
N ILE A 103 -0.56 -20.40 3.78
CA ILE A 103 -1.88 -19.86 4.14
C ILE A 103 -2.97 -20.61 3.38
N ARG A 104 -2.81 -20.78 2.06
CA ARG A 104 -3.81 -21.48 1.24
C ARG A 104 -3.97 -22.94 1.64
N THR A 105 -2.88 -23.63 2.01
CA THR A 105 -2.91 -25.02 2.47
C THR A 105 -3.53 -25.16 3.87
N LEU A 106 -3.20 -24.26 4.80
CA LEU A 106 -3.67 -24.35 6.18
C LEU A 106 -5.10 -23.85 6.37
N MET A 107 -5.53 -22.87 5.57
CA MET A 107 -6.83 -22.22 5.69
C MET A 107 -7.59 -22.25 4.35
N PRO A 108 -8.02 -23.44 3.89
CA PRO A 108 -8.72 -23.58 2.62
C PRO A 108 -10.04 -22.80 2.56
N HIS A 109 -10.64 -22.51 3.73
CA HIS A 109 -11.87 -21.75 3.91
C HIS A 109 -11.67 -20.37 4.56
N GLY A 110 -10.42 -19.89 4.67
CA GLY A 110 -10.12 -18.58 5.25
C GLY A 110 -10.69 -17.42 4.44
N TYR A 111 -10.99 -16.32 5.13
CA TYR A 111 -11.47 -15.07 4.54
C TYR A 111 -10.57 -13.89 4.87
N THR A 112 -10.12 -13.73 6.13
CA THR A 112 -9.31 -12.59 6.55
C THR A 112 -8.00 -12.98 7.23
N SER A 113 -7.03 -12.05 7.27
CA SER A 113 -5.84 -12.20 8.12
C SER A 113 -6.20 -12.23 9.62
N GLY A 114 -7.28 -11.55 10.01
CA GLY A 114 -7.84 -11.60 11.37
C GLY A 114 -8.30 -13.00 11.78
N ASP A 115 -8.93 -13.75 10.86
CA ASP A 115 -9.33 -15.14 11.10
C ASP A 115 -8.13 -16.01 11.49
N PHE A 116 -7.00 -15.84 10.80
CA PHE A 116 -5.79 -16.59 11.09
C PHE A 116 -5.28 -16.30 12.50
N VAL A 117 -5.13 -15.02 12.87
CA VAL A 117 -4.62 -14.64 14.20
C VAL A 117 -5.56 -15.13 15.30
N ARG A 118 -6.88 -15.04 15.09
CA ARG A 118 -7.89 -15.53 16.04
C ARG A 118 -7.80 -17.04 16.23
N LEU A 119 -7.74 -17.81 15.14
CA LEU A 119 -7.67 -19.27 15.24
C LEU A 119 -6.32 -19.75 15.78
N ARG A 120 -5.23 -19.06 15.44
CA ARG A 120 -3.88 -19.45 15.84
C ARG A 120 -3.53 -19.07 17.28
N TYR A 121 -4.02 -17.91 17.75
CA TYR A 121 -3.59 -17.30 19.02
C TYR A 121 -4.75 -16.89 19.93
N GLY A 122 -6.00 -16.94 19.47
CA GLY A 122 -7.18 -16.59 20.27
C GLY A 122 -7.51 -15.10 20.28
N ASN A 123 -8.56 -14.75 21.03
CA ASN A 123 -9.21 -13.44 20.97
C ASN A 123 -8.34 -12.25 21.44
N VAL A 124 -7.42 -12.46 22.39
CA VAL A 124 -6.58 -11.36 22.89
C VAL A 124 -5.60 -10.88 21.81
N ALA A 125 -4.86 -11.81 21.21
CA ALA A 125 -3.95 -11.52 20.11
C ALA A 125 -4.70 -10.91 18.92
N TRP A 126 -5.88 -11.45 18.60
CA TRP A 126 -6.74 -10.94 17.54
C TRP A 126 -7.20 -9.49 17.78
N ARG A 127 -7.57 -9.10 19.00
CA ARG A 127 -7.95 -7.70 19.31
C ARG A 127 -6.77 -6.75 19.09
N VAL A 128 -5.58 -7.13 19.54
CA VAL A 128 -4.35 -6.35 19.33
C VAL A 128 -4.07 -6.21 17.83
N PHE A 129 -4.13 -7.33 17.11
CA PHE A 129 -3.94 -7.36 15.66
C PHE A 129 -4.94 -6.45 14.93
N LEU A 130 -6.25 -6.53 15.24
CA LEU A 130 -7.25 -5.66 14.64
C LEU A 130 -7.03 -4.18 14.95
N GLY A 131 -6.61 -3.85 16.17
CA GLY A 131 -6.26 -2.48 16.54
C GLY A 131 -5.13 -1.93 15.67
N ILE A 132 -4.06 -2.72 15.51
CA ILE A 132 -2.96 -2.41 14.58
C ILE A 132 -3.48 -2.28 13.15
N SER A 133 -4.33 -3.21 12.70
CA SER A 133 -4.83 -3.21 11.33
C SER A 133 -5.66 -1.99 10.99
N ILE A 134 -6.61 -1.64 11.85
CA ILE A 134 -7.48 -0.48 11.63
C ILE A 134 -6.67 0.81 11.68
N PHE A 135 -5.74 0.93 12.64
CA PHE A 135 -4.87 2.09 12.74
C PHE A 135 -3.99 2.27 11.51
N TYR A 136 -3.33 1.20 11.06
CA TYR A 136 -2.53 1.21 9.85
C TYR A 136 -3.36 1.54 8.61
N SER A 137 -4.53 0.91 8.45
CA SER A 137 -5.46 1.19 7.35
C SER A 137 -5.86 2.67 7.29
N PHE A 138 -6.17 3.31 8.42
CA PHE A 138 -6.49 4.73 8.42
C PHE A 138 -5.29 5.60 8.07
N GLY A 139 -4.10 5.33 8.63
CA GLY A 139 -2.91 6.09 8.27
C GLY A 139 -2.61 6.00 6.78
N TRP A 140 -2.79 4.83 6.18
CA TRP A 140 -2.57 4.66 4.75
C TRP A 140 -3.68 5.30 3.91
N LEU A 141 -4.96 5.16 4.27
CA LEU A 141 -6.07 5.87 3.61
C LEU A 141 -5.87 7.39 3.63
N VAL A 142 -5.42 7.93 4.77
CA VAL A 142 -5.14 9.37 4.91
C VAL A 142 -3.98 9.79 4.03
N SER A 143 -2.89 9.01 4.00
CA SER A 143 -1.76 9.24 3.09
C SER A 143 -2.22 9.28 1.63
N LEU A 144 -3.02 8.31 1.19
CA LEU A 144 -3.52 8.27 -0.19
C LEU A 144 -4.45 9.47 -0.49
N GLY A 145 -5.35 9.82 0.42
CA GLY A 145 -6.23 10.99 0.25
C GLY A 145 -5.44 12.30 0.14
N MET A 146 -4.45 12.49 1.01
CA MET A 146 -3.55 13.64 0.98
C MET A 146 -2.77 13.74 -0.34
N ALA A 147 -2.23 12.62 -0.82
CA ALA A 147 -1.46 12.56 -2.06
C ALA A 147 -2.28 13.07 -3.26
N GLY A 148 -3.56 12.72 -3.32
CA GLY A 148 -4.49 13.23 -4.34
C GLY A 148 -4.68 14.74 -4.28
N GLY A 149 -4.86 15.31 -3.09
CA GLY A 149 -4.99 16.76 -2.91
C GLY A 149 -3.70 17.52 -3.24
N VAL A 150 -2.56 17.01 -2.77
CA VAL A 150 -1.22 17.60 -3.00
C VAL A 150 -0.89 17.62 -4.48
N LEU A 151 -1.08 16.49 -5.18
CA LEU A 151 -0.82 16.40 -6.62
C LEU A 151 -1.69 17.36 -7.42
N THR A 152 -3.00 17.37 -7.13
CA THR A 152 -3.94 18.21 -7.87
C THR A 152 -3.57 19.68 -7.71
N HIS A 153 -3.23 20.08 -6.48
CA HIS A 153 -2.78 21.44 -6.20
C HIS A 153 -1.47 21.78 -6.90
N ALA A 154 -0.47 20.89 -6.83
CA ALA A 154 0.84 21.10 -7.43
C ALA A 154 0.78 21.32 -8.96
N LEU A 155 -0.04 20.54 -9.65
CA LEU A 155 -0.09 20.59 -11.11
C LEU A 155 -1.02 21.69 -11.64
N SER A 156 -2.13 21.96 -10.94
CA SER A 156 -3.22 22.78 -11.48
C SER A 156 -3.61 24.00 -10.65
N GLY A 157 -3.02 24.19 -9.47
CA GLY A 157 -3.40 25.27 -8.54
C GLY A 157 -4.77 25.09 -7.88
N ILE A 158 -5.53 24.03 -8.20
CA ILE A 158 -6.80 23.72 -7.53
C ILE A 158 -6.54 23.59 -6.01
N PRO A 159 -7.36 24.20 -5.14
CA PRO A 159 -7.19 24.09 -3.69
C PRO A 159 -7.11 22.63 -3.23
N TYR A 160 -6.13 22.32 -2.37
CA TYR A 160 -5.85 20.99 -1.83
C TYR A 160 -7.12 20.22 -1.42
N TRP A 161 -8.00 20.87 -0.65
CA TRP A 161 -9.21 20.23 -0.13
C TRP A 161 -10.19 19.82 -1.24
N GLN A 162 -10.24 20.55 -2.37
CA GLN A 162 -11.11 20.23 -3.49
C GLN A 162 -10.58 19.00 -4.23
N GLY A 163 -9.29 19.00 -4.57
CA GLY A 163 -8.64 17.85 -5.24
C GLY A 163 -8.77 16.57 -4.40
N MET A 164 -8.46 16.67 -3.11
CA MET A 164 -8.61 15.59 -2.13
C MET A 164 -10.06 15.06 -2.07
N THR A 165 -11.04 15.97 -1.97
CA THR A 165 -12.46 15.60 -1.83
C THR A 165 -12.95 14.85 -3.05
N VAL A 166 -12.65 15.33 -4.26
CA VAL A 166 -13.15 14.70 -5.49
C VAL A 166 -12.53 13.32 -5.71
N ILE A 167 -11.23 13.16 -5.43
CA ILE A 167 -10.56 11.86 -5.54
C ILE A 167 -11.15 10.86 -4.54
N LEU A 168 -11.28 11.24 -3.27
CA LEU A 168 -11.87 10.36 -2.25
C LEU A 168 -13.33 10.01 -2.59
N ALA A 169 -14.12 10.99 -2.99
CA ALA A 169 -15.52 10.78 -3.37
C ALA A 169 -15.64 9.84 -4.58
N ALA A 170 -14.81 10.02 -5.61
CA ALA A 170 -14.75 9.15 -6.76
C ALA A 170 -14.41 7.70 -6.34
N CYS A 171 -13.35 7.53 -5.53
CA CYS A 171 -12.90 6.23 -5.07
C CYS A 171 -13.96 5.50 -4.23
N VAL A 172 -14.59 6.21 -3.29
CA VAL A 172 -15.69 5.66 -2.48
C VAL A 172 -16.86 5.27 -3.38
N ALA A 173 -17.28 6.14 -4.31
CA ALA A 173 -18.42 5.90 -5.16
C ALA A 173 -18.26 4.63 -6.02
N TYR A 174 -17.13 4.47 -6.73
CA TYR A 174 -16.96 3.29 -7.56
C TYR A 174 -16.72 2.02 -6.74
N THR A 175 -16.08 2.11 -5.56
CA THR A 175 -15.93 0.95 -4.66
C THR A 175 -17.29 0.45 -4.17
N LEU A 176 -18.22 1.36 -3.85
CA LEU A 176 -19.59 1.03 -3.45
C LEU A 176 -20.41 0.37 -4.57
N ILE A 177 -20.15 0.73 -5.82
CA ILE A 177 -20.86 0.22 -7.00
C ILE A 177 -20.28 -1.13 -7.45
N GLY A 178 -18.95 -1.26 -7.52
CA GLY A 178 -18.28 -2.35 -8.22
C GLY A 178 -17.93 -3.59 -7.38
N GLY A 179 -17.65 -3.46 -6.09
CA GLY A 179 -17.17 -4.58 -5.27
C GLY A 179 -15.76 -5.06 -5.62
N PHE A 180 -15.27 -6.12 -4.95
CA PHE A 180 -13.86 -6.56 -5.04
C PHE A 180 -13.44 -7.04 -6.45
N ARG A 181 -14.36 -7.63 -7.23
CA ARG A 181 -14.06 -8.05 -8.60
C ARG A 181 -13.84 -6.86 -9.54
N ALA A 182 -14.59 -5.78 -9.36
CA ALA A 182 -14.36 -4.55 -10.09
C ALA A 182 -12.98 -3.98 -9.77
N VAL A 183 -12.59 -3.98 -8.48
CA VAL A 183 -11.26 -3.57 -8.01
C VAL A 183 -10.16 -4.34 -8.75
N ILE A 184 -10.21 -5.68 -8.76
CA ILE A 184 -9.20 -6.48 -9.49
C ILE A 184 -9.13 -6.12 -10.98
N GLY A 185 -10.29 -5.88 -11.62
CA GLY A 185 -10.36 -5.52 -13.03
C GLY A 185 -9.79 -4.13 -13.32
N THR A 186 -10.10 -3.15 -12.49
CA THR A 186 -9.60 -1.77 -12.62
C THR A 186 -8.10 -1.68 -12.28
N ASP A 187 -7.64 -2.40 -11.26
CA ASP A 187 -6.23 -2.48 -10.85
C ASP A 187 -5.32 -2.86 -12.03
N PHE A 188 -5.76 -3.83 -12.84
CA PHE A 188 -5.00 -4.29 -13.99
C PHE A 188 -4.82 -3.19 -15.04
N ILE A 189 -5.90 -2.46 -15.36
CA ILE A 189 -5.88 -1.35 -16.31
C ILE A 189 -5.01 -0.21 -15.77
N GLN A 190 -5.21 0.17 -14.51
CA GLN A 190 -4.46 1.22 -13.82
C GLN A 190 -2.96 0.93 -13.82
N SER A 191 -2.57 -0.31 -13.58
CA SER A 191 -1.16 -0.71 -13.55
C SER A 191 -0.48 -0.63 -14.91
N ILE A 192 -1.20 -1.00 -15.98
CA ILE A 192 -0.68 -0.82 -17.34
C ILE A 192 -0.47 0.67 -17.64
N LEU A 193 -1.43 1.53 -17.26
CA LEU A 193 -1.30 2.98 -17.43
C LEU A 193 -0.09 3.54 -16.67
N ILE A 194 0.12 3.08 -15.43
CA ILE A 194 1.27 3.51 -14.63
C ILE A 194 2.59 3.05 -15.24
N LEU A 195 2.69 1.78 -15.65
CA LEU A 195 3.91 1.23 -16.26
C LEU A 195 4.26 1.94 -17.56
N ILE A 196 3.28 2.16 -18.45
CA ILE A 196 3.50 2.89 -19.70
C ILE A 196 3.92 4.32 -19.40
N GLY A 197 3.21 5.02 -18.50
CA GLY A 197 3.53 6.38 -18.12
C GLY A 197 4.96 6.50 -17.59
N LEU A 198 5.36 5.58 -16.71
CA LEU A 198 6.69 5.57 -16.11
C LEU A 198 7.80 5.30 -17.14
N VAL A 199 7.61 4.33 -18.05
CA VAL A 199 8.56 4.05 -19.13
C VAL A 199 8.71 5.24 -20.07
N VAL A 200 7.60 5.88 -20.44
CA VAL A 200 7.60 7.07 -21.29
C VAL A 200 8.34 8.22 -20.60
N LEU A 201 8.05 8.49 -19.33
CA LEU A 201 8.74 9.54 -18.57
C LEU A 201 10.24 9.29 -18.47
N ALA A 202 10.65 8.06 -18.12
CA ALA A 202 12.06 7.71 -18.02
C ALA A 202 12.79 7.80 -19.36
N TRP A 203 12.19 7.29 -20.44
CA TRP A 203 12.73 7.44 -21.79
C TRP A 203 12.94 8.90 -22.17
N MET A 204 11.97 9.76 -21.85
CA MET A 204 12.03 11.18 -22.20
C MET A 204 13.06 11.95 -21.35
N VAL A 205 13.18 11.64 -20.06
CA VAL A 205 14.23 12.21 -19.19
C VAL A 205 15.61 11.90 -19.78
N ILE A 206 15.86 10.64 -20.12
CA ILE A 206 17.14 10.21 -20.71
C ILE A 206 17.35 10.87 -22.08
N GLY A 207 16.31 10.95 -22.92
CA GLY A 207 16.41 11.51 -24.26
C GLY A 207 16.60 13.02 -24.31
N ARG A 208 16.12 13.78 -23.30
CA ARG A 208 16.23 15.26 -23.28
C ARG A 208 17.46 15.77 -22.54
N ILE A 209 17.79 15.16 -21.40
CA ILE A 209 18.92 15.60 -20.57
C ILE A 209 20.17 14.77 -20.86
N GLY A 210 20.02 13.46 -21.01
CA GLY A 210 21.13 12.52 -21.10
C GLY A 210 21.54 11.99 -19.73
N PHE A 211 21.91 10.71 -19.65
CA PHE A 211 22.33 10.09 -18.40
C PHE A 211 23.62 10.73 -17.84
N ASP A 212 24.56 11.06 -18.72
CA ASP A 212 25.85 11.65 -18.35
C ASP A 212 25.68 13.05 -17.74
N GLU A 213 24.77 13.86 -18.29
CA GLU A 213 24.49 15.21 -17.78
C GLU A 213 23.77 15.17 -16.43
N ILE A 214 22.84 14.23 -16.24
CA ILE A 214 22.21 13.99 -14.93
C ILE A 214 23.27 13.61 -13.90
N HIS A 215 24.16 12.68 -14.23
CA HIS A 215 25.24 12.27 -13.34
C HIS A 215 26.19 13.44 -13.03
N PHE A 216 26.63 14.18 -14.05
CA PHE A 216 27.51 15.33 -13.90
C PHE A 216 26.91 16.42 -13.01
N SER A 217 25.63 16.75 -13.24
CA SER A 217 24.91 17.75 -12.43
C SER A 217 24.77 17.29 -10.97
N LEU A 218 24.49 16.01 -10.74
CA LEU A 218 24.45 15.44 -9.38
C LEU A 218 25.81 15.50 -8.70
N GLU A 219 26.89 15.17 -9.41
CA GLU A 219 28.25 15.22 -8.85
C GLU A 219 28.68 16.65 -8.50
N LEU A 220 28.26 17.63 -9.31
CA LEU A 220 28.58 19.04 -9.09
C LEU A 220 27.75 19.67 -7.97
N GLU A 221 26.44 19.46 -7.97
CA GLU A 221 25.51 20.18 -7.09
C GLU A 221 25.15 19.42 -5.82
N ARG A 222 25.02 18.09 -5.91
CA ARG A 222 24.51 17.23 -4.83
C ARG A 222 25.25 15.87 -4.73
N PRO A 223 26.59 15.86 -4.57
CA PRO A 223 27.39 14.63 -4.57
C PRO A 223 26.99 13.66 -3.44
N GLU A 224 26.35 14.15 -2.38
CA GLU A 224 25.81 13.31 -1.31
C GLU A 224 24.77 12.29 -1.80
N LEU A 225 24.02 12.58 -2.89
CA LEU A 225 23.01 11.67 -3.45
C LEU A 225 23.63 10.47 -4.20
N LEU A 226 24.91 10.56 -4.59
CA LEU A 226 25.64 9.47 -5.24
C LEU A 226 26.47 8.65 -4.24
N THR A 227 26.59 9.11 -3.00
CA THR A 227 27.48 8.50 -2.01
C THR A 227 26.94 7.16 -1.53
N LEU A 228 27.73 6.09 -1.73
CA LEU A 228 27.37 4.74 -1.30
C LEU A 228 27.61 4.47 0.19
N MET A 229 28.45 5.25 0.87
CA MET A 229 28.86 5.00 2.26
C MET A 229 28.16 5.95 3.25
N MET A 230 26.88 5.68 3.55
CA MET A 230 26.11 6.43 4.55
C MET A 230 25.51 5.46 5.58
N PRO A 231 25.95 5.46 6.85
CA PRO A 231 25.40 4.55 7.89
C PRO A 231 23.88 4.69 8.06
N ALA A 232 23.35 5.91 7.97
CA ALA A 232 21.91 6.17 8.01
C ALA A 232 21.15 5.51 6.85
N ALA A 233 21.79 5.39 5.67
CA ALA A 233 21.19 4.75 4.51
C ALA A 233 21.05 3.23 4.69
N ILE A 234 22.00 2.58 5.37
CA ILE A 234 21.89 1.15 5.71
C ILE A 234 20.72 0.93 6.67
N MET A 235 20.57 1.77 7.69
CA MET A 235 19.45 1.67 8.62
C MET A 235 18.11 1.91 7.91
N PHE A 236 18.05 2.92 7.03
CA PHE A 236 16.90 3.20 6.19
C PHE A 236 16.54 2.02 5.27
N LEU A 237 17.54 1.37 4.68
CA LEU A 237 17.40 0.20 3.81
C LEU A 237 16.67 -0.94 4.54
N PHE A 238 17.17 -1.33 5.72
CA PHE A 238 16.56 -2.39 6.51
C PHE A 238 15.22 -1.99 7.12
N ASN A 239 15.04 -0.72 7.49
CA ASN A 239 13.77 -0.22 7.98
C ASN A 239 12.69 -0.28 6.90
N ASN A 240 12.98 0.12 5.66
CA ASN A 240 12.02 0.00 4.55
C ASN A 240 11.73 -1.44 4.17
N LEU A 241 12.76 -2.29 4.18
CA LEU A 241 12.60 -3.72 3.98
C LEU A 241 11.59 -4.30 4.99
N LEU A 242 11.79 -4.02 6.28
CA LEU A 242 10.94 -4.54 7.35
C LEU A 242 9.56 -3.86 7.37
N PHE A 243 9.48 -2.59 6.99
CA PHE A 243 8.21 -1.93 6.76
C PHE A 243 7.41 -2.64 5.66
N GLY A 244 8.01 -2.87 4.48
CA GLY A 244 7.36 -3.56 3.36
C GLY A 244 6.98 -5.00 3.69
N MET A 245 7.85 -5.74 4.38
CA MET A 245 7.49 -7.07 4.91
C MET A 245 6.32 -7.00 5.88
N GLY A 246 6.36 -6.05 6.82
CA GLY A 246 5.33 -5.84 7.83
C GLY A 246 3.99 -5.55 7.20
N GLU A 247 3.94 -4.59 6.28
CA GLU A 247 2.74 -4.27 5.49
C GLU A 247 2.18 -5.53 4.83
N ILE A 248 3.00 -6.25 4.07
CA ILE A 248 2.51 -7.35 3.23
C ILE A 248 2.01 -8.51 4.08
N PHE A 249 2.77 -8.88 5.11
CA PHE A 249 2.46 -10.06 5.93
C PHE A 249 1.21 -9.84 6.77
N HIS A 250 0.97 -8.60 7.19
CA HIS A 250 -0.15 -8.20 8.02
C HIS A 250 -1.44 -7.94 7.22
N SER A 251 -1.31 -7.29 6.07
CA SER A 251 -2.43 -6.61 5.43
C SER A 251 -3.45 -7.58 4.82
N ASN A 252 -4.72 -7.32 5.12
CA ASN A 252 -5.84 -8.12 4.61
C ASN A 252 -5.95 -8.04 3.07
N VAL A 253 -5.42 -6.98 2.45
CA VAL A 253 -5.34 -6.77 1.00
C VAL A 253 -4.59 -7.92 0.32
N TRP A 254 -3.52 -8.43 0.93
CA TRP A 254 -2.70 -9.53 0.42
C TRP A 254 -3.26 -10.91 0.74
N TRP A 255 -3.80 -11.06 1.95
CA TRP A 255 -4.40 -12.33 2.37
C TRP A 255 -5.62 -12.69 1.53
N THR A 256 -6.51 -11.73 1.28
CA THR A 256 -7.68 -11.92 0.42
C THR A 256 -7.30 -12.32 -1.01
N ARG A 257 -6.23 -11.74 -1.57
CA ARG A 257 -5.67 -12.16 -2.86
C ARG A 257 -5.05 -13.57 -2.80
N ALA A 258 -4.31 -13.89 -1.74
CA ALA A 258 -3.78 -15.25 -1.55
C ALA A 258 -4.90 -16.31 -1.52
N TYR A 259 -6.06 -15.98 -0.93
CA TYR A 259 -7.24 -16.85 -0.92
C TYR A 259 -7.96 -16.93 -2.27
N SER A 260 -7.90 -15.89 -3.11
CA SER A 260 -8.54 -15.85 -4.43
C SER A 260 -7.78 -16.63 -5.51
N PHE A 261 -6.50 -16.92 -5.28
CA PHE A 261 -5.67 -17.67 -6.21
C PHE A 261 -6.06 -19.16 -6.25
N ARG A 262 -5.99 -19.73 -7.45
CA ARG A 262 -6.09 -21.18 -7.65
C ARG A 262 -4.95 -21.87 -6.87
N GLU A 263 -5.21 -23.08 -6.40
CA GLU A 263 -4.22 -23.87 -5.68
C GLU A 263 -2.91 -24.01 -6.51
N GLY A 264 -1.76 -23.88 -5.82
CA GLY A 264 -0.44 -23.90 -6.44
C GLY A 264 -0.01 -22.61 -7.16
N VAL A 265 -0.92 -21.66 -7.42
CA VAL A 265 -0.59 -20.41 -8.14
C VAL A 265 0.06 -19.37 -7.25
N GLY A 266 -0.38 -19.25 -5.99
CA GLY A 266 -0.02 -18.11 -5.14
C GLY A 266 1.48 -17.90 -4.91
N LEU A 267 2.26 -18.99 -4.81
CA LEU A 267 3.73 -18.91 -4.71
C LEU A 267 4.33 -18.15 -5.90
N TRP A 268 4.03 -18.60 -7.11
CA TRP A 268 4.61 -18.02 -8.32
C TRP A 268 4.04 -16.64 -8.63
N ALA A 269 2.76 -16.41 -8.31
CA ALA A 269 2.15 -15.09 -8.48
C ALA A 269 2.89 -14.01 -7.67
N TYR A 270 3.16 -14.27 -6.39
CA TYR A 270 3.86 -13.32 -5.53
C TYR A 270 5.37 -13.21 -5.82
N LEU A 271 6.04 -14.30 -6.18
CA LEU A 271 7.45 -14.25 -6.60
C LEU A 271 7.63 -13.37 -7.84
N LEU A 272 6.83 -13.62 -8.88
CA LEU A 272 6.89 -12.84 -10.12
C LEU A 272 6.45 -11.39 -9.89
N ALA A 273 5.45 -11.16 -9.04
CA ALA A 273 5.01 -9.82 -8.68
C ALA A 273 6.13 -9.01 -8.00
N GLY A 274 6.84 -9.60 -7.03
CA GLY A 274 7.99 -8.96 -6.40
C GLY A 274 9.10 -8.64 -7.40
N LEU A 275 9.42 -9.59 -8.27
CA LEU A 275 10.46 -9.42 -9.30
C LEU A 275 10.12 -8.28 -10.28
N PHE A 276 8.88 -8.25 -10.80
CA PHE A 276 8.46 -7.22 -11.76
C PHE A 276 8.19 -5.87 -11.12
N TRP A 277 7.89 -5.83 -9.82
CA TRP A 277 7.70 -4.58 -9.11
C TRP A 277 9.03 -3.90 -8.76
N ALA A 278 10.08 -4.66 -8.43
CA ALA A 278 11.35 -4.11 -7.94
C ALA A 278 11.95 -2.97 -8.79
N PRO A 279 11.91 -2.99 -10.14
CA PRO A 279 12.42 -1.89 -10.96
C PRO A 279 11.59 -0.60 -10.90
N ILE A 280 10.29 -0.68 -10.58
CA ILE A 280 9.35 0.45 -10.70
C ILE A 280 9.77 1.63 -9.81
N PRO A 281 10.03 1.46 -8.49
CA PRO A 281 10.50 2.56 -7.65
C PRO A 281 11.85 3.14 -8.10
N ILE A 282 12.72 2.32 -8.67
CA ILE A 282 14.04 2.77 -9.14
C ILE A 282 13.86 3.72 -10.32
N VAL A 283 13.01 3.34 -11.28
CA VAL A 283 12.71 4.19 -12.44
C VAL A 283 11.99 5.48 -12.00
N ALA A 284 11.03 5.39 -11.09
CA ALA A 284 10.35 6.56 -10.54
C ALA A 284 11.30 7.51 -9.81
N GLY A 285 12.19 6.95 -8.98
CA GLY A 285 13.23 7.69 -8.29
C GLY A 285 14.23 8.35 -9.22
N PHE A 286 14.64 7.65 -10.27
CA PHE A 286 15.58 8.17 -11.27
C PHE A 286 15.06 9.44 -11.95
N ILE A 287 13.75 9.52 -12.24
CA ILE A 287 13.13 10.72 -12.80
C ILE A 287 13.36 11.94 -11.89
N ALA A 288 13.30 11.79 -10.57
CA ALA A 288 13.52 12.91 -9.63
C ALA A 288 14.99 13.38 -9.58
N LEU A 289 15.94 12.49 -9.89
CA LEU A 289 17.36 12.84 -9.91
C LEU A 289 17.75 13.75 -11.08
N ALA A 290 16.86 13.95 -12.05
CA ALA A 290 17.02 14.95 -13.09
C ALA A 290 16.86 16.41 -12.60
N GLY A 291 16.35 16.62 -11.38
CA GLY A 291 16.08 17.96 -10.85
C GLY A 291 17.26 18.94 -10.85
N PRO A 292 18.44 18.56 -10.34
CA PRO A 292 19.64 19.40 -10.41
C PRO A 292 19.98 19.84 -11.84
N ALA A 293 19.96 18.92 -12.81
CA ALA A 293 20.24 19.22 -14.21
C ALA A 293 19.24 20.20 -14.86
N LEU A 294 18.03 20.32 -14.30
CA LEU A 294 17.02 21.27 -14.77
C LEU A 294 17.07 22.61 -14.04
N GLY A 295 17.81 22.71 -12.92
CA GLY A 295 17.77 23.88 -12.05
C GLY A 295 16.39 24.13 -11.44
N THR A 296 15.54 23.10 -11.36
CA THR A 296 14.15 23.22 -10.93
C THR A 296 14.08 23.55 -9.44
N ASN A 297 13.37 24.62 -9.09
CA ASN A 297 13.01 24.89 -7.70
C ASN A 297 11.86 23.96 -7.27
N ILE A 298 12.12 23.06 -6.33
CA ILE A 298 11.14 22.11 -5.78
C ILE A 298 10.60 22.64 -4.45
N PRO A 299 9.34 23.13 -4.39
CA PRO A 299 8.80 23.74 -3.16
C PRO A 299 8.63 22.75 -2.01
N ALA A 300 8.34 21.49 -2.35
CA ALA A 300 8.16 20.41 -1.39
C ALA A 300 8.61 19.09 -2.00
N ALA A 301 9.29 18.26 -1.20
CA ALA A 301 9.91 17.03 -1.68
C ALA A 301 8.90 15.98 -2.19
N ASP A 302 7.64 16.00 -1.71
CA ASP A 302 6.55 15.14 -2.17
C ASP A 302 6.02 15.52 -3.57
N MET A 303 6.42 16.68 -4.09
CA MET A 303 6.05 17.18 -5.42
C MET A 303 7.14 16.97 -6.49
N VAL A 304 8.31 16.42 -6.13
CA VAL A 304 9.46 16.35 -7.04
C VAL A 304 9.16 15.58 -8.33
N GLY A 305 8.61 14.36 -8.23
CA GLY A 305 8.28 13.56 -9.41
C GLY A 305 7.32 14.27 -10.36
N PRO A 306 6.19 14.81 -9.85
CA PRO A 306 5.26 15.58 -10.67
C PRO A 306 5.85 16.84 -11.31
N ILE A 307 6.57 17.67 -10.56
CA ILE A 307 7.11 18.93 -11.08
C ILE A 307 8.15 18.65 -12.17
N ILE A 308 9.10 17.76 -11.92
CA ILE A 308 10.15 17.42 -12.89
C ILE A 308 9.56 16.88 -14.20
N SER A 309 8.57 16.00 -14.09
CA SER A 309 7.90 15.44 -15.27
C SER A 309 7.16 16.52 -16.07
N ALA A 310 6.52 17.46 -15.38
CA ALA A 310 5.75 18.53 -15.99
C ALA A 310 6.65 19.61 -16.60
N GLU A 311 7.79 19.93 -15.98
CA GLU A 311 8.76 20.86 -16.54
C GLU A 311 9.45 20.32 -17.80
N LEU A 312 9.80 19.03 -17.79
CA LEU A 312 10.46 18.39 -18.93
C LEU A 312 9.60 18.29 -20.19
N LEU A 313 8.29 18.07 -20.02
CA LEU A 313 7.37 17.73 -21.10
C LEU A 313 6.24 18.74 -21.28
N GLY A 314 6.22 19.81 -20.49
CA GLY A 314 5.13 20.77 -20.43
C GLY A 314 3.79 20.08 -20.09
N LEU A 315 2.75 20.49 -20.82
CA LEU A 315 1.40 19.97 -20.64
C LEU A 315 1.32 18.44 -20.76
N ALA A 316 2.08 17.82 -21.66
CA ALA A 316 2.04 16.38 -21.87
C ALA A 316 2.54 15.61 -20.63
N GLY A 317 3.62 16.06 -20.00
CA GLY A 317 4.13 15.45 -18.77
C GLY A 317 3.20 15.63 -17.60
N ALA A 318 2.62 16.81 -17.47
CA ALA A 318 1.62 17.10 -16.45
C ALA A 318 0.40 16.17 -16.57
N ILE A 319 -0.10 15.94 -17.79
CA ILE A 319 -1.20 15.00 -18.06
C ILE A 319 -0.80 13.55 -17.75
N ILE A 320 0.38 13.11 -18.21
CA ILE A 320 0.85 11.73 -17.98
C ILE A 320 0.98 11.45 -16.48
N VAL A 321 1.61 12.34 -15.72
CA VAL A 321 1.72 12.18 -14.27
C VAL A 321 0.37 12.21 -13.59
N LEU A 322 -0.51 13.15 -13.97
CA LEU A 322 -1.85 13.21 -13.38
C LEU A 322 -2.57 11.87 -13.57
N ILE A 323 -2.62 11.34 -14.79
CA ILE A 323 -3.26 10.05 -15.09
C ILE A 323 -2.60 8.92 -14.30
N MET A 324 -1.27 8.85 -14.31
CA MET A 324 -0.50 7.82 -13.63
C MET A 324 -0.76 7.81 -12.12
N VAL A 325 -0.63 8.96 -11.46
CA VAL A 325 -0.78 9.04 -10.01
C VAL A 325 -2.24 8.88 -9.61
N PHE A 326 -3.20 9.44 -10.36
CA PHE A 326 -4.62 9.19 -10.09
C PHE A 326 -4.99 7.72 -10.25
N ALA A 327 -4.46 7.03 -11.27
CA ALA A 327 -4.64 5.59 -11.44
C ALA A 327 -4.08 4.81 -10.24
N ALA A 328 -2.89 5.17 -9.77
CA ALA A 328 -2.25 4.54 -8.60
C ALA A 328 -3.00 4.82 -7.29
N LEU A 329 -3.50 6.05 -7.13
CA LEU A 329 -4.32 6.48 -5.99
C LEU A 329 -5.62 5.68 -5.93
N ALA A 330 -6.34 5.63 -7.05
CA ALA A 330 -7.60 4.91 -7.14
C ALA A 330 -7.43 3.43 -6.79
N SER A 331 -6.48 2.73 -7.44
CA SER A 331 -6.16 1.31 -7.21
C SER A 331 -5.74 0.97 -5.76
N SER A 332 -5.14 1.93 -5.07
CA SER A 332 -4.72 1.72 -3.67
C SER A 332 -5.87 2.01 -2.70
N LEU A 333 -6.61 3.09 -2.95
CA LEU A 333 -7.72 3.54 -2.09
C LEU A 333 -8.85 2.52 -2.09
N ASP A 334 -9.27 2.03 -3.26
CA ASP A 334 -10.37 1.07 -3.36
C ASP A 334 -10.04 -0.29 -2.72
N SER A 335 -8.84 -0.82 -2.96
CA SER A 335 -8.32 -2.05 -2.39
C SER A 335 -8.29 -1.96 -0.87
N LEU A 336 -7.82 -0.82 -0.34
CA LEU A 336 -7.72 -0.61 1.10
C LEU A 336 -9.09 -0.37 1.76
N LEU A 337 -9.98 0.40 1.12
CA LEU A 337 -11.37 0.58 1.57
C LEU A 337 -12.10 -0.77 1.63
N ALA A 338 -12.03 -1.55 0.54
CA ALA A 338 -12.68 -2.85 0.45
C ALA A 338 -12.11 -3.87 1.44
N ALA A 339 -10.79 -3.98 1.55
CA ALA A 339 -10.14 -4.92 2.47
C ALA A 339 -10.37 -4.56 3.94
N THR A 340 -10.35 -3.27 4.28
CA THR A 340 -10.62 -2.80 5.65
C THR A 340 -12.09 -2.97 6.00
N ALA A 341 -13.00 -2.65 5.08
CA ALA A 341 -14.43 -2.90 5.28
C ALA A 341 -14.72 -4.39 5.45
N MET A 342 -14.06 -5.26 4.67
CA MET A 342 -14.18 -6.71 4.84
C MET A 342 -13.70 -7.17 6.22
N LEU A 343 -12.55 -6.66 6.68
CA LEU A 343 -12.02 -6.97 8.01
C LEU A 343 -13.02 -6.55 9.10
N VAL A 344 -13.51 -5.31 9.07
CA VAL A 344 -14.51 -4.81 10.03
C VAL A 344 -15.81 -5.61 9.98
N VAL A 345 -16.34 -5.88 8.78
CA VAL A 345 -17.63 -6.58 8.66
C VAL A 345 -17.53 -8.05 9.03
N ARG A 346 -16.46 -8.75 8.64
CA ARG A 346 -16.31 -10.18 8.95
C ARG A 346 -15.88 -10.40 10.39
N ASP A 347 -14.83 -9.72 10.84
CA ASP A 347 -14.24 -9.96 12.15
C ASP A 347 -15.07 -9.33 13.28
N ILE A 348 -15.65 -8.15 13.07
CA ILE A 348 -16.39 -7.42 14.11
C ILE A 348 -17.90 -7.60 13.94
N TYR A 349 -18.47 -7.13 12.83
CA TYR A 349 -19.92 -7.10 12.67
C TYR A 349 -20.54 -8.51 12.66
N TYR A 350 -20.08 -9.38 11.76
CA TYR A 350 -20.64 -10.72 11.63
C TYR A 350 -20.33 -11.56 12.86
N ARG A 351 -19.07 -11.70 13.27
CA ARG A 351 -18.71 -12.62 14.37
C ARG A 351 -19.22 -12.18 15.74
N HIS A 352 -19.32 -10.88 16.03
CA HIS A 352 -19.61 -10.39 17.39
C HIS A 352 -20.92 -9.63 17.51
N LEU A 353 -21.27 -8.78 16.54
CA LEU A 353 -22.49 -7.97 16.63
C LEU A 353 -23.72 -8.70 16.10
N ARG A 354 -23.57 -9.48 15.02
CA ARG A 354 -24.68 -10.19 14.36
C ARG A 354 -24.25 -11.52 13.68
N PRO A 355 -24.02 -12.60 14.46
CA PRO A 355 -23.56 -13.91 13.98
C PRO A 355 -24.47 -14.62 12.97
N GLN A 356 -25.73 -14.19 12.87
CA GLN A 356 -26.73 -14.75 11.98
C GLN A 356 -27.14 -13.78 10.85
N ALA A 357 -26.28 -12.80 10.52
CA ALA A 357 -26.58 -11.87 9.44
C ALA A 357 -26.66 -12.60 8.08
N SER A 358 -27.75 -12.38 7.34
CA SER A 358 -27.90 -12.88 5.96
C SER A 358 -26.90 -12.20 5.01
N ALA A 359 -26.70 -12.79 3.83
CA ALA A 359 -25.80 -12.24 2.81
C ALA A 359 -26.13 -10.78 2.44
N ASP A 360 -27.42 -10.43 2.36
CA ASP A 360 -27.87 -9.05 2.08
C ASP A 360 -27.52 -8.07 3.20
N HIS A 361 -27.65 -8.50 4.47
CA HIS A 361 -27.24 -7.69 5.60
C HIS A 361 -25.72 -7.46 5.60
N LEU A 362 -24.93 -8.49 5.28
CA LEU A 362 -23.48 -8.37 5.16
C LEU A 362 -23.09 -7.42 4.02
N ARG A 363 -23.78 -7.50 2.87
CA ARG A 363 -23.54 -6.59 1.74
C ARG A 363 -23.81 -5.13 2.11
N THR A 364 -24.93 -4.88 2.80
CA THR A 364 -25.28 -3.53 3.29
C THR A 364 -24.28 -3.04 4.34
N ALA A 365 -23.90 -3.88 5.30
CA ALA A 365 -22.89 -3.55 6.31
C ALA A 365 -21.54 -3.18 5.66
N THR A 366 -21.11 -3.90 4.62
CA THR A 366 -19.90 -3.57 3.85
C THR A 366 -20.00 -2.21 3.19
N LYS A 367 -21.13 -1.90 2.53
CA LYS A 367 -21.34 -0.58 1.91
C LYS A 367 -21.32 0.56 2.92
N VAL A 368 -22.02 0.39 4.05
CA VAL A 368 -22.03 1.39 5.13
C VAL A 368 -20.62 1.58 5.70
N THR A 369 -19.87 0.49 5.89
CA THR A 369 -18.49 0.56 6.39
C THR A 369 -17.57 1.29 5.42
N ILE A 370 -17.64 1.01 4.12
CA ILE A 370 -16.86 1.74 3.09
C ILE A 370 -17.17 3.24 3.14
N LEU A 371 -18.45 3.61 3.23
CA LEU A 371 -18.86 5.01 3.32
C LEU A 371 -18.30 5.69 4.58
N LEU A 372 -18.40 5.03 5.75
CA LEU A 372 -17.86 5.54 7.00
C LEU A 372 -16.34 5.69 6.95
N LEU A 373 -15.62 4.70 6.42
CA LEU A 373 -14.17 4.79 6.21
C LEU A 373 -13.81 5.97 5.32
N GLY A 374 -14.55 6.20 4.24
CA GLY A 374 -14.37 7.35 3.35
C GLY A 374 -14.57 8.69 4.05
N VAL A 375 -15.65 8.84 4.81
CA VAL A 375 -15.96 10.07 5.56
C VAL A 375 -14.91 10.35 6.64
N VAL A 376 -14.53 9.34 7.42
CA VAL A 376 -13.50 9.50 8.47
C VAL A 376 -12.15 9.83 7.85
N THR A 377 -11.78 9.17 6.76
CA THR A 377 -10.54 9.49 6.02
C THR A 377 -10.56 10.93 5.53
N TRP A 378 -11.67 11.37 4.92
CA TRP A 378 -11.84 12.75 4.45
C TRP A 378 -11.64 13.76 5.57
N LEU A 379 -12.25 13.54 6.74
CA LEU A 379 -12.09 14.41 7.92
C LEU A 379 -10.64 14.45 8.41
N LEU A 380 -9.96 13.31 8.45
CA LEU A 380 -8.56 13.21 8.90
C LEU A 380 -7.56 13.82 7.91
N CYS A 381 -7.89 13.90 6.62
CA CYS A 381 -7.04 14.53 5.61
C CYS A 381 -7.11 16.06 5.59
N LEU A 382 -8.22 16.67 6.06
CA LEU A 382 -8.42 18.13 6.06
C LEU A 382 -7.31 18.93 6.75
N PRO A 383 -6.85 18.59 7.97
CA PRO A 383 -5.90 19.43 8.69
C PRO A 383 -4.45 19.34 8.19
N ARG A 384 -4.12 18.38 7.30
CA ARG A 384 -2.78 18.15 6.73
C ARG A 384 -1.64 18.24 7.78
N ILE A 385 -1.80 17.54 8.90
CA ILE A 385 -0.89 17.65 10.07
C ILE A 385 0.50 17.03 9.88
N THR A 386 0.72 16.28 8.80
CA THR A 386 1.93 15.48 8.54
C THR A 386 2.17 15.38 7.03
N THR A 387 3.33 14.87 6.60
CA THR A 387 3.56 14.48 5.20
C THR A 387 3.17 13.02 4.92
N LEU A 388 3.11 12.65 3.63
CA LEU A 388 2.86 11.27 3.18
C LEU A 388 3.88 10.29 3.76
N ALA A 389 5.16 10.63 3.64
CA ALA A 389 6.26 9.79 4.08
C ALA A 389 6.29 9.62 5.60
N GLU A 390 6.07 10.70 6.36
CA GLU A 390 6.06 10.64 7.83
C GLU A 390 4.95 9.74 8.35
N LEU A 391 3.74 9.82 7.78
CA LEU A 391 2.60 9.02 8.20
C LEU A 391 2.85 7.52 7.96
N LEU A 392 3.46 7.17 6.83
CA LEU A 392 3.81 5.77 6.51
C LEU A 392 4.91 5.24 7.40
N HIS A 393 5.99 6.00 7.61
CA HIS A 393 7.07 5.58 8.50
C HIS A 393 6.60 5.42 9.95
N PHE A 394 5.73 6.32 10.42
CA PHE A 394 5.12 6.27 11.74
C PHE A 394 4.24 5.02 11.92
N THR A 395 3.32 4.77 10.98
CA THR A 395 2.46 3.58 11.03
C THR A 395 3.22 2.28 10.75
N GLY A 396 4.39 2.37 10.11
CA GLY A 396 5.26 1.26 9.79
C GLY A 396 5.77 0.47 10.99
N ALA A 397 6.00 1.15 12.12
CA ALA A 397 6.41 0.50 13.37
C ALA A 397 5.38 -0.55 13.84
N PHE A 398 4.10 -0.30 13.62
CA PHE A 398 3.02 -1.18 14.07
C PHE A 398 2.97 -2.45 13.22
N VAL A 399 2.97 -2.32 11.89
CA VAL A 399 2.89 -3.49 11.00
C VAL A 399 4.15 -4.34 11.06
N ALA A 400 5.33 -3.72 11.20
CA ALA A 400 6.60 -4.43 11.35
C ALA A 400 6.63 -5.31 12.62
N SER A 401 5.95 -4.91 13.69
CA SER A 401 5.82 -5.71 14.91
C SER A 401 5.05 -7.03 14.72
N THR A 402 4.28 -7.17 13.64
CA THR A 402 3.44 -8.34 13.37
C THR A 402 4.11 -9.40 12.49
N ILE A 403 5.25 -9.07 11.86
CA ILE A 403 5.98 -9.97 10.93
C ILE A 403 6.21 -11.34 11.56
N TRP A 404 6.83 -11.35 12.74
CA TRP A 404 7.27 -12.58 13.39
C TRP A 404 6.12 -13.37 14.02
N PRO A 405 5.13 -12.74 14.69
CA PRO A 405 3.90 -13.42 15.07
C PRO A 405 3.21 -14.14 13.91
N ILE A 406 3.18 -13.54 12.72
CA ILE A 406 2.56 -14.14 11.54
C ILE A 406 3.43 -15.27 10.97
N ALA A 407 4.70 -14.99 10.69
CA ALA A 407 5.62 -15.97 10.12
C ALA A 407 5.79 -17.19 11.04
N ALA A 408 6.08 -16.98 12.33
CA ALA A 408 6.19 -18.05 13.31
C ALA A 408 4.85 -18.78 13.50
N GLY A 409 3.73 -18.09 13.36
CA GLY A 409 2.40 -18.68 13.46
C GLY A 409 2.08 -19.66 12.34
N LEU A 410 2.64 -19.48 11.14
CA LEU A 410 2.40 -20.32 9.96
C LEU A 410 3.34 -21.54 9.87
N TYR A 411 4.54 -21.42 10.44
CA TYR A 411 5.60 -22.44 10.32
C TYR A 411 5.95 -23.14 11.63
N TRP A 412 5.81 -22.49 12.78
CA TRP A 412 6.11 -23.10 14.08
C TRP A 412 4.85 -23.49 14.85
N ARG A 413 4.76 -24.81 15.11
CA ARG A 413 3.72 -25.39 15.97
C ARG A 413 3.80 -24.92 17.42
N ARG A 414 4.98 -24.51 17.89
CA ARG A 414 5.24 -24.20 19.31
C ARG A 414 5.00 -22.75 19.70
N THR A 415 4.80 -21.84 18.73
CA THR A 415 4.61 -20.41 19.01
C THR A 415 3.39 -20.21 19.90
N ASN A 416 3.57 -19.58 21.05
CA ASN A 416 2.49 -19.43 22.03
C ASN A 416 1.73 -18.10 21.86
N ARG A 417 0.47 -18.08 22.32
CA ARG A 417 -0.43 -16.92 22.17
C ARG A 417 0.03 -15.65 22.89
N TRP A 418 0.62 -15.79 24.07
CA TRP A 418 1.04 -14.66 24.90
C TRP A 418 2.30 -14.00 24.34
N GLY A 419 3.22 -14.81 23.81
CA GLY A 419 4.40 -14.38 23.09
C GLY A 419 4.06 -13.61 21.83
N ALA A 420 3.13 -14.13 21.02
CA ALA A 420 2.66 -13.42 19.83
C ALA A 420 1.99 -12.08 20.19
N THR A 421 1.15 -12.05 21.23
CA THR A 421 0.49 -10.82 21.70
C THR A 421 1.51 -9.79 22.21
N LEU A 422 2.42 -10.22 23.08
CA LEU A 422 3.44 -9.36 23.68
C LEU A 422 4.40 -8.81 22.60
N ALA A 423 4.75 -9.63 21.61
CA ALA A 423 5.60 -9.23 20.50
C ALA A 423 4.99 -8.11 19.65
N MET A 424 3.68 -8.17 19.37
CA MET A 424 2.98 -7.10 18.65
C MET A 424 2.92 -5.81 19.48
N VAL A 425 2.57 -5.90 20.76
CA VAL A 425 2.42 -4.71 21.63
C VAL A 425 3.78 -4.07 21.92
N ALA A 426 4.74 -4.83 22.41
CA ALA A 426 6.06 -4.32 22.78
C ALA A 426 6.88 -3.93 21.54
N GLY A 427 6.74 -4.66 20.43
CA GLY A 427 7.35 -4.28 19.15
C GLY A 427 6.80 -2.93 18.66
N SER A 428 5.48 -2.74 18.66
CA SER A 428 4.88 -1.45 18.28
C SER A 428 5.35 -0.32 19.20
N ALA A 429 5.31 -0.52 20.52
CA ALA A 429 5.74 0.49 21.49
C ALA A 429 7.23 0.87 21.34
N ALA A 430 8.11 -0.13 21.19
CA ALA A 430 9.54 0.10 21.00
C ALA A 430 9.83 0.78 19.65
N GLY A 431 9.15 0.37 18.58
CA GLY A 431 9.29 0.97 17.26
C GLY A 431 8.88 2.44 17.23
N ILE A 432 7.74 2.78 17.86
CA ILE A 432 7.29 4.17 17.99
C ILE A 432 8.26 4.99 18.84
N THR A 433 8.74 4.42 19.95
CA THR A 433 9.73 5.09 20.81
C THR A 433 11.00 5.40 20.03
N ALA A 434 11.50 4.44 19.25
CA ALA A 434 12.66 4.64 18.39
C ALA A 434 12.41 5.65 17.27
N TYR A 435 11.21 5.68 16.68
CA TYR A 435 10.82 6.68 15.69
C TYR A 435 11.00 8.11 16.22
N PHE A 436 10.53 8.38 17.45
CA PHE A 436 10.65 9.72 18.05
C PHE A 436 12.02 10.03 18.65
N GLN A 437 12.73 9.03 19.19
CA GLN A 437 14.01 9.25 19.88
C GLN A 437 15.24 9.20 18.96
N ILE A 438 15.17 8.44 17.86
CA ILE A 438 16.29 8.22 16.95
C ILE A 438 15.98 8.79 15.56
N GLY A 439 14.82 8.46 15.00
CA GLY A 439 14.36 9.02 13.73
C GLY A 439 13.46 8.09 12.90
N PHE A 440 12.91 8.64 11.81
CA PHE A 440 11.92 7.96 10.97
C PHE A 440 12.44 6.65 10.34
N TYR A 441 13.76 6.53 10.16
CA TYR A 441 14.42 5.42 9.47
C TYR A 441 14.72 4.23 10.38
N VAL A 442 14.21 4.17 11.61
CA VAL A 442 14.44 3.01 12.51
C VAL A 442 13.19 2.38 13.12
N GLY A 443 12.02 3.02 13.00
CA GLY A 443 10.82 2.58 13.74
C GLY A 443 10.38 1.15 13.40
N ALA A 444 10.30 0.81 12.11
CA ALA A 444 9.96 -0.53 11.66
C ALA A 444 11.06 -1.55 11.99
N LEU A 445 12.34 -1.14 11.86
CA LEU A 445 13.48 -1.97 12.20
C LEU A 445 13.48 -2.40 13.68
N VAL A 446 13.35 -1.44 14.60
CA VAL A 446 13.31 -1.71 16.04
C VAL A 446 12.05 -2.51 16.41
N GLY A 447 10.89 -2.14 15.84
CA GLY A 447 9.64 -2.83 16.14
C GLY A 447 9.67 -4.30 15.71
N ALA A 448 10.21 -4.59 14.53
CA ALA A 448 10.43 -5.96 14.08
C ALA A 448 11.47 -6.70 14.95
N ALA A 449 12.60 -6.07 15.28
CA ALA A 449 13.64 -6.70 16.07
C ALA A 449 13.15 -7.10 17.47
N VAL A 450 12.46 -6.19 18.17
CA VAL A 450 11.88 -6.47 19.49
C VAL A 450 10.83 -7.57 19.42
N SER A 451 9.96 -7.52 18.41
CA SER A 451 8.94 -8.55 18.16
C SER A 451 9.59 -9.93 17.92
N MET A 452 10.66 -10.00 17.13
CA MET A 452 11.40 -11.24 16.87
C MET A 452 11.95 -11.85 18.15
N VAL A 453 12.65 -11.03 18.94
CA VAL A 453 13.27 -11.47 20.20
C VAL A 453 12.20 -12.01 21.15
N ILE A 454 11.06 -11.33 21.29
CA ILE A 454 9.97 -11.77 22.15
C ILE A 454 9.39 -13.10 21.66
N VAL A 455 9.13 -13.25 20.36
CA VAL A 455 8.61 -14.50 19.77
C VAL A 455 9.59 -15.65 20.04
N LEU A 456 10.89 -15.45 19.79
CA LEU A 456 11.91 -16.49 19.99
C LEU A 456 12.03 -16.89 21.46
N LEU A 457 12.19 -15.92 22.36
CA LEU A 457 12.37 -16.17 23.80
C LEU A 457 11.12 -16.84 24.39
N THR A 458 9.93 -16.34 24.09
CA THR A 458 8.70 -16.90 24.66
C THR A 458 8.37 -18.27 24.09
N THR A 459 8.66 -18.52 22.82
CA THR A 459 8.49 -19.85 22.20
C THR A 459 9.44 -20.88 22.81
N TRP A 460 10.67 -20.46 23.17
CA TRP A 460 11.63 -21.32 23.85
C TRP A 460 11.27 -21.58 25.32
N LEU A 461 10.91 -20.52 26.07
CA LEU A 461 10.61 -20.61 27.51
C LEU A 461 9.26 -21.27 27.83
N ARG A 462 8.25 -21.02 27.00
CA ARG A 462 6.87 -21.49 27.19
C ARG A 462 6.27 -21.94 25.86
N PRO A 463 6.74 -23.05 25.28
CA PRO A 463 6.18 -23.58 24.04
C PRO A 463 4.71 -23.99 24.25
N GLN A 464 3.86 -23.67 23.27
CA GLN A 464 2.47 -24.12 23.24
C GLN A 464 2.27 -24.87 21.92
N GLU A 465 2.07 -26.18 21.97
CA GLU A 465 1.78 -26.95 20.76
C GLU A 465 0.42 -26.58 20.17
N PHE A 466 0.39 -26.43 18.85
CA PHE A 466 -0.78 -26.05 18.08
C PHE A 466 -1.07 -27.11 17.01
N ASP A 467 -2.33 -27.53 16.94
CA ASP A 467 -2.83 -28.44 15.92
C ASP A 467 -3.29 -27.63 14.70
N TRP A 468 -2.66 -27.90 13.55
CA TRP A 468 -2.96 -27.22 12.29
C TRP A 468 -4.36 -27.52 11.77
N GLU A 469 -4.99 -28.62 12.16
CA GLU A 469 -6.35 -28.94 11.71
C GLU A 469 -7.38 -27.93 12.23
N GLN A 470 -7.09 -27.24 13.34
CA GLN A 470 -7.95 -26.16 13.86
C GLN A 470 -8.06 -24.97 12.90
N LEU A 471 -7.09 -24.77 12.00
CA LEU A 471 -7.13 -23.69 10.99
C LEU A 471 -8.05 -24.01 9.80
N LYS A 472 -8.49 -25.26 9.66
CA LYS A 472 -9.41 -25.68 8.60
C LYS A 472 -10.88 -25.52 8.98
N GLU A 473 -11.18 -24.77 10.05
CA GLU A 473 -12.55 -24.54 10.54
C GLU A 473 -13.49 -24.24 9.36
N PRO A 474 -14.53 -25.06 9.12
CA PRO A 474 -15.45 -24.83 8.02
C PRO A 474 -16.20 -23.51 8.25
N PRO A 475 -16.60 -22.81 7.17
CA PRO A 475 -17.32 -21.55 7.31
C PRO A 475 -18.59 -21.79 8.14
N PRO A 476 -19.02 -20.82 8.95
CA PRO A 476 -20.25 -20.95 9.74
C PRO A 476 -21.41 -21.32 8.82
N LYS A 477 -22.14 -22.38 9.22
CA LYS A 477 -23.24 -22.94 8.43
C LYS A 477 -24.29 -21.86 8.19
N HIS A 478 -24.63 -21.67 6.91
CA HIS A 478 -25.77 -20.86 6.48
C HIS A 478 -27.09 -21.54 6.80
#